data_AF-A0A2I1DPY3-F1
#
_entry.id   AF-A0A2I1DPY3-F1
#
_cell.length_a   1.000
_cell.length_b   1.000
_cell.length_c   1.000
_cell.angle_alpha   90.00
_cell.angle_beta   90.00
_cell.angle_gamma   90.00
#
_symmetry.space_group_name_H-M   'P 1'
#
loop_
_entity.id
_entity.type
_entity.pdbx_description
1 polymer ?
#
loop_
_entity_poly.entity_id
_entity_poly.type
_entity_poly.pdbx_seq_one_letter_code
_entity_poly.pdbx_strand_id
1 'polypeptide(L)' 'MQVAMLQPLSVKKHLEAEEQADMGHEYVAGQVHAMAGAKLRHNQIADNVCGLLWPKIPS' A
#
# COMPACT_ATOMS: atom_id res chain seq x y z
N MET A 1 18.43 21.07 -6.82
CA MET A 1 17.72 19.78 -6.91
C MET A 1 16.47 20.02 -7.75
N GLN A 2 16.39 19.48 -8.97
CA GLN A 2 15.24 19.64 -9.84
C GLN A 2 14.14 18.70 -9.32
N VAL A 3 13.08 19.25 -8.71
CA VAL A 3 11.88 18.46 -8.43
C VAL A 3 11.17 18.31 -9.78
N ALA A 4 11.32 17.16 -10.42
CA ALA A 4 10.57 16.85 -11.63
C ALA A 4 9.08 16.97 -11.30
N MET A 5 8.34 17.76 -12.09
CA MET A 5 6.89 17.77 -11.97
C MET A 5 6.38 16.39 -12.42
N LEU A 6 6.14 15.51 -11.44
CA LEU A 6 5.54 14.21 -11.67
C LEU A 6 4.13 14.46 -12.21
N GLN A 7 3.89 14.07 -13.47
CA GLN A 7 2.53 14.01 -13.96
C GLN A 7 1.75 13.01 -13.11
N PRO A 8 0.46 13.28 -12.80
CA PRO A 8 -0.36 12.35 -12.03
C PRO A 8 -0.32 10.97 -12.69
N LEU A 9 0.12 9.95 -11.93
CA LEU A 9 0.12 8.57 -12.40
C LEU A 9 -1.34 8.13 -12.58
N SER A 10 -1.67 7.41 -13.65
CA SER A 10 -3.02 6.85 -13.76
C SER A 10 -3.15 5.62 -12.86
N VAL A 11 -4.37 5.37 -12.36
CA VAL A 11 -4.67 4.17 -11.54
C VAL A 11 -4.25 2.89 -12.24
N LYS A 12 -4.54 2.76 -13.54
CA LYS A 12 -4.14 1.59 -14.33
C LYS A 12 -2.62 1.36 -14.31
N LYS A 13 -1.83 2.41 -14.52
CA LYS A 13 -0.37 2.31 -14.48
C LYS A 13 0.17 2.00 -13.09
N HIS A 14 -0.49 2.51 -12.05
CA HIS A 14 -0.16 2.14 -10.67
C HIS A 14 -0.40 0.64 -10.43
N LEU A 15 -1.55 0.11 -10.84
CA LEU A 15 -1.87 -1.32 -10.66
C LEU A 15 -0.90 -2.23 -11.43
N GLU A 16 -0.55 -1.89 -12.68
CA GLU A 16 0.44 -2.61 -13.47
C GLU A 16 1.83 -2.60 -12.82
N ALA A 17 2.19 -1.50 -12.14
CA ALA A 17 3.44 -1.39 -11.41
C ALA A 17 3.42 -2.15 -10.07
N GLU A 18 2.29 -2.12 -9.35
CA GLU A 18 2.12 -2.85 -8.07
C GLU A 18 2.23 -4.37 -8.25
N GLU A 19 1.74 -4.92 -9.36
CA GLU A 19 1.87 -6.36 -9.64
C GLU A 19 3.33 -6.86 -9.66
N GLN A 20 4.27 -5.97 -10.02
CA GLN A 20 5.69 -6.27 -10.13
C GLN A 20 6.52 -5.71 -8.97
N ALA A 21 5.89 -5.07 -7.98
CA ALA A 21 6.60 -4.35 -6.94
C ALA A 21 7.04 -5.28 -5.80
N ASP A 22 8.31 -5.16 -5.39
CA ASP A 22 8.86 -5.90 -4.23
C ASP A 22 8.23 -5.46 -2.89
N MET A 23 7.59 -4.29 -2.87
CA MET A 23 6.88 -3.75 -1.71
C MET A 23 5.62 -3.01 -2.17
N GLY A 24 4.61 -2.99 -1.31
CA GLY A 24 3.36 -2.27 -1.60
C GLY A 24 3.52 -0.76 -1.56
N HIS A 25 2.73 -0.07 -2.38
CA HIS A 25 2.61 1.38 -2.37
C HIS A 25 1.16 1.83 -2.28
N GLU A 26 0.94 2.96 -1.63
CA GLU A 26 -0.36 3.61 -1.55
C GLU A 26 -0.49 4.67 -2.66
N TYR A 27 -1.55 4.57 -3.45
CA TYR A 27 -1.87 5.57 -4.46
C TYR A 27 -2.91 6.57 -3.96
N VAL A 28 -2.54 7.86 -3.93
CA VAL A 28 -3.41 8.96 -3.48
C VAL A 28 -3.35 10.09 -4.50
N ALA A 29 -4.50 10.39 -5.13
CA ALA A 29 -4.66 11.53 -6.03
C ALA A 29 -3.59 11.66 -7.14
N GLY A 30 -3.13 10.53 -7.70
CA GLY A 30 -2.10 10.54 -8.75
C GLY A 30 -0.67 10.42 -8.23
N GLN A 31 -0.48 10.30 -6.91
CA GLN A 31 0.82 10.14 -6.25
C GLN A 31 0.94 8.74 -5.66
N VAL A 32 2.17 8.21 -5.65
CA VAL A 32 2.49 6.90 -5.11
C VAL A 32 3.39 7.07 -3.89
N HIS A 33 2.99 6.50 -2.76
CA HIS A 33 3.70 6.54 -1.50
C HIS A 33 4.16 5.14 -1.12
N ALA A 34 5.45 4.96 -0.89
CA ALA A 34 5.95 3.68 -0.39
C ALA A 34 5.29 3.35 0.96
N MET A 35 4.75 2.14 1.11
CA MET A 35 4.27 1.66 2.40
C MET A 35 5.48 1.37 3.29
N ALA A 36 6.02 2.41 3.93
CA ALA A 36 7.09 2.28 4.90
C ALA A 36 6.53 1.66 6.18
N GLY A 37 6.76 0.36 6.41
CA GLY A 37 6.29 -0.26 7.64
C GLY A 37 6.19 -1.77 7.67
N ALA A 38 6.22 -2.45 6.53
CA ALA A 38 6.09 -3.91 6.41
C ALA A 38 7.31 -4.70 6.94
N LYS A 39 7.75 -4.42 8.17
CA LYS A 39 8.68 -5.25 8.93
C LYS A 39 7.88 -6.36 9.61
N LEU A 40 8.52 -7.50 9.86
CA LEU A 40 7.90 -8.68 10.51
C LEU A 40 6.99 -8.33 11.71
N ARG A 41 7.44 -7.43 12.60
CA ARG A 41 6.65 -7.00 13.77
C ARG A 41 5.37 -6.26 13.43
N HIS A 42 5.39 -5.41 12.40
CA HIS A 42 4.20 -4.69 11.96
C HIS A 42 3.16 -5.67 11.41
N ASN A 43 3.60 -6.63 10.58
CA ASN A 43 2.74 -7.67 10.04
C ASN A 43 2.12 -8.52 11.15
N GLN A 44 2.90 -8.93 12.15
CA GLN A 44 2.40 -9.68 13.31
C GLN A 44 1.31 -8.93 14.09
N ILE A 45 1.47 -7.62 14.29
CA ILE A 45 0.46 -6.81 14.98
C ILE A 45 -0.79 -6.69 14.12
N ALA A 46 -0.63 -6.39 12.83
CA ALA A 46 -1.74 -6.25 11.89
C ALA A 46 -2.55 -7.56 11.79
N ASP A 47 -1.88 -8.70 11.65
CA ASP A 47 -2.50 -10.02 11.56
C ASP A 47 -3.27 -10.37 12.84
N ASN A 48 -2.71 -10.10 14.01
CA ASN A 48 -3.40 -10.31 15.28
C ASN A 48 -4.66 -9.45 15.39
N VAL A 49 -4.60 -8.18 14.97
CA VAL A 49 -5.77 -7.29 14.95
C VAL A 49 -6.82 -7.80 13.97
N CYS A 50 -6.42 -8.18 12.75
CA CYS A 50 -7.31 -8.77 11.76
C CYS A 50 -7.98 -10.05 12.30
N GLY A 51 -7.23 -10.95 12.93
CA GLY A 51 -7.75 -12.19 13.51
C GLY A 51 -8.75 -11.94 14.66
N LEU A 52 -8.56 -10.89 15.46
CA LEU A 52 -9.51 -10.51 16.51
C LEU A 52 -10.81 -9.91 15.94
N LEU A 53 -10.72 -9.19 14.82
CA LEU A 53 -11.85 -8.51 14.19
C LEU A 53 -12.64 -9.43 13.24
N TRP A 54 -11.99 -10.40 12.60
CA TRP A 54 -12.61 -11.28 11.62
C TRP A 54 -13.91 -11.96 12.10
N PRO A 55 -13.97 -12.55 13.32
CA PRO A 55 -15.21 -13.16 13.82
C PRO A 55 -16.33 -12.17 14.13
N LYS A 56 -16.05 -10.86 14.10
CA LYS A 56 -17.02 -9.78 14.36
C LYS A 56 -17.64 -9.21 13.09
N ILE A 57 -17.14 -9.61 11.91
CA ILE A 57 -17.68 -9.18 10.61
C ILE A 57 -18.87 -10.10 10.27
N PRO A 58 -20.10 -9.57 10.12
CA PRO A 58 -21.25 -10.37 9.71
C PRO A 58 -21.05 -10.95 8.31
N SER A 59 -21.54 -12.17 8.08
CA SER A 59 -21.50 -12.84 6.76
C SER A 59 -22.52 -12.27 5.79
#